data_AF-A0A3S1BMN8-F1
#
_entry.id   AF-A0A3S1BMN8-F1
#
_cell.length_a   1.000
_cell.length_b   1.000
_cell.length_c   1.000
_cell.angle_alpha   90.00
_cell.angle_beta   90.00
_cell.angle_gamma   90.00
#
_symmetry.space_group_name_H-M   'P 1'
#
loop_
_entity.id
_entity.type
_entity.pdbx_description
1 polymer ?
#
loop_
_entity_poly.entity_id
_entity_poly.type
_entity_poly.pdbx_seq_one_letter_code
_entity_poly.pdbx_strand_id
1 'polypeptide(L)'
;MEIMKKLIVMLVIVCLMLTACKDKEVVSQQETLEDSQTTQLEHNNSAVQIPVITEADVLTIRKKANQVENDIFVSSDSWSCSENDEGKIAILHEPDTQFDIYYMCEKFNTKDKIINYLTTALTVMNAQEQIRSRTDSGLFAEINGAMGIAPWEGVDGTDWNTAKVIDFAIGDQSVDAVIQVFDAADDSYDTYEGHYIYENGWKEDTFNFMTTDEDTNVDREELVSIDTLKGTVKVPRGLLSFLNDLDDDKNNSLIQILSKDMDEDGNIEYVVSFGPDKEIYDTNYVIRDTQSNYQLLKPGIESGGYYIYDINLINLESSRQSYIYTGITNGAFLEGAGVYGISDSEVNQLYYGASATGSGEDLLEDGSNDGVFDKAVAYRHFSRFERISTSNWNGQSFDEPVDSYKNDESGFVYPKSTEDLIETYIEAVFLGAKEETDQMTSPEMVSDFDILSVFEDTSEFYYFMAFDDVEYKVIMADKETKIMTMTKENVVVQFTLIFDGGDQQWKISSIEGAS
;
A
#
# COMPACT_ATOMS: atom_id res chain seq x y z
N MET A 1 -7.84 -12.63 38.60
CA MET A 1 -9.28 -12.35 38.74
C MET A 1 -9.65 -10.90 38.40
N GLU A 2 -8.84 -9.92 38.78
CA GLU A 2 -9.10 -8.49 38.46
C GLU A 2 -8.80 -8.11 37.01
N ILE A 3 -7.78 -8.72 36.40
CA ILE A 3 -7.45 -8.58 34.96
C ILE A 3 -8.57 -9.15 34.07
N MET A 4 -9.16 -10.27 34.49
CA MET A 4 -10.27 -10.93 33.78
C MET A 4 -11.55 -10.07 33.79
N LYS A 5 -11.78 -9.29 34.86
CA LYS A 5 -12.88 -8.31 34.92
C LYS A 5 -12.66 -7.14 33.97
N LYS A 6 -11.42 -6.68 33.80
CA LYS A 6 -11.09 -5.60 32.85
C LYS A 6 -11.23 -6.08 31.39
N LEU A 7 -10.82 -7.32 31.10
CA LEU A 7 -10.96 -7.92 29.76
C LEU A 7 -12.44 -8.07 29.35
N ILE A 8 -13.30 -8.53 30.27
CA ILE A 8 -14.75 -8.68 30.03
C ILE A 8 -15.42 -7.31 29.80
N VAL A 9 -15.02 -6.27 30.55
CA VAL A 9 -15.57 -4.92 30.35
C VAL A 9 -15.13 -4.34 29.01
N MET A 10 -13.88 -4.59 28.57
CA MET A 10 -13.40 -4.17 27.26
C MET A 10 -14.14 -4.87 26.12
N LEU A 11 -14.35 -6.19 26.24
CA LEU A 11 -15.09 -6.98 25.25
C LEU A 11 -16.56 -6.51 25.11
N VAL A 12 -17.21 -6.18 26.23
CA VAL A 12 -18.59 -5.66 26.22
C VAL A 12 -18.66 -4.27 25.58
N ILE A 13 -17.64 -3.42 25.76
CA ILE A 13 -17.57 -2.10 25.12
C ILE A 13 -17.37 -2.24 23.59
N VAL A 14 -16.53 -3.16 23.15
CA VAL A 14 -16.32 -3.42 21.71
C VAL A 14 -17.59 -4.00 21.06
N CYS A 15 -18.29 -4.93 21.73
CA CYS A 15 -19.57 -5.45 21.24
C CYS A 15 -20.70 -4.40 21.21
N LEU A 16 -20.71 -3.44 22.14
CA LEU A 16 -21.66 -2.32 22.14
C LEU A 16 -21.36 -1.28 21.05
N MET A 17 -20.09 -1.11 20.66
CA MET A 17 -19.75 -0.21 19.54
C MET A 17 -20.06 -0.85 18.18
N LEU A 18 -19.92 -2.17 18.03
CA LEU A 18 -20.25 -2.89 16.80
C LEU A 18 -21.77 -2.99 16.55
N THR A 19 -22.59 -2.98 17.61
CA THR A 19 -24.05 -2.99 17.49
C THR A 19 -24.65 -1.61 17.21
N ALA A 20 -23.91 -0.52 17.44
CA ALA A 20 -24.37 0.84 17.18
C ALA A 20 -24.27 1.29 15.70
N CYS A 21 -23.70 0.47 14.80
CA CYS A 21 -23.57 0.78 13.38
C CYS A 21 -24.65 0.15 12.47
N LYS A 22 -25.66 -0.54 13.02
CA LYS A 22 -26.59 -1.33 12.19
C LYS A 22 -27.94 -0.69 11.86
N ASP A 23 -28.25 0.51 12.36
CA ASP A 23 -29.51 1.20 12.06
C ASP A 23 -29.30 2.56 11.39
N LYS A 24 -29.01 2.53 10.09
CA LYS A 24 -29.40 3.61 9.17
C LYS A 24 -29.98 2.98 7.91
N GLU A 25 -31.28 2.68 7.96
CA GLU A 25 -32.09 2.53 6.75
C GLU A 25 -32.00 3.82 5.93
N VAL A 26 -31.28 3.74 4.81
CA VAL A 26 -31.35 4.75 3.76
C VAL A 26 -32.66 4.54 3.02
N VAL A 27 -33.67 5.33 3.41
CA VAL A 27 -34.91 5.50 2.64
C VAL A 27 -34.53 6.19 1.32
N SER A 28 -34.45 5.42 0.24
CA SER A 28 -34.30 5.97 -1.10
C SER A 28 -35.62 6.62 -1.54
N GLN A 29 -35.72 7.93 -1.41
CA GLN A 29 -36.70 8.70 -2.16
C GLN A 29 -36.20 8.86 -3.58
N GLN A 30 -36.84 8.14 -4.50
CA GLN A 30 -36.75 8.34 -5.93
C GLN A 30 -37.43 9.68 -6.27
N GLU A 31 -36.66 10.76 -6.29
CA GLU A 31 -37.06 11.98 -6.98
C GLU A 31 -36.63 11.88 -8.45
N THR A 32 -37.65 11.85 -9.31
CA THR A 32 -37.56 12.09 -10.75
C THR A 32 -37.00 13.48 -11.02
N LEU A 33 -35.79 13.54 -11.56
CA LEU A 33 -35.24 14.71 -12.26
C LEU A 33 -35.07 14.34 -13.73
N GLU A 34 -36.10 14.69 -14.51
CA GLU A 34 -36.02 14.82 -15.97
C GLU A 34 -35.24 16.09 -16.34
N ASP A 35 -34.50 15.99 -17.44
CA ASP A 35 -33.86 17.05 -18.23
C ASP A 35 -32.78 17.90 -17.56
N SER A 36 -31.52 17.44 -17.65
CA SER A 36 -30.41 18.35 -17.94
C SER A 36 -29.53 17.78 -19.05
N GLN A 37 -29.21 18.67 -19.99
CA GLN A 37 -28.66 18.38 -21.30
C GLN A 37 -27.26 17.77 -21.20
N THR A 38 -27.11 16.55 -21.71
CA THR A 38 -25.81 15.95 -22.00
C THR A 38 -25.19 16.71 -23.17
N THR A 39 -24.35 17.69 -22.85
CA THR A 39 -23.51 18.34 -23.85
C THR A 39 -22.43 17.32 -24.24
N GLN A 40 -22.63 16.65 -25.37
CA GLN A 40 -21.60 15.83 -25.99
C GLN A 40 -20.41 16.75 -26.35
N LEU A 41 -19.34 16.68 -25.56
CA LEU A 41 -18.04 17.21 -25.93
C LEU A 41 -17.49 16.32 -27.05
N GLU A 42 -17.71 16.73 -28.29
CA GLU A 42 -16.96 16.21 -29.44
C GLU A 42 -15.47 16.43 -29.18
N HIS A 43 -14.72 15.34 -28.95
CA HIS A 43 -13.25 15.34 -28.98
C HIS A 43 -12.78 15.66 -30.40
N ASN A 44 -12.71 16.94 -30.71
CA ASN A 44 -11.90 17.46 -31.80
C ASN A 44 -10.43 17.27 -31.41
N ASN A 45 -9.80 16.22 -31.94
CA ASN A 45 -8.35 15.97 -31.93
C ASN A 45 -7.60 16.99 -32.80
N SER A 46 -7.84 18.28 -32.60
CA SER A 46 -6.94 19.32 -33.08
C SER A 46 -5.82 19.42 -32.06
N ALA A 47 -4.62 18.98 -32.44
CA ALA A 47 -3.42 19.16 -31.62
C ALA A 47 -3.37 20.62 -31.13
N VAL A 48 -3.51 20.81 -29.82
CA VAL A 48 -3.47 22.14 -29.20
C VAL A 48 -2.10 22.72 -29.53
N GLN A 49 -2.08 23.83 -30.29
CA GLN A 49 -0.83 24.54 -30.55
C GLN A 49 -0.40 25.22 -29.24
N ILE A 50 0.62 24.65 -28.58
CA ILE A 50 1.22 25.22 -27.39
C ILE A 50 2.02 26.46 -27.82
N PRO A 51 1.74 27.65 -27.27
CA PRO A 51 2.52 28.85 -27.55
C PRO A 51 3.97 28.66 -27.11
N VAL A 52 4.92 29.06 -27.96
CA VAL A 52 6.34 29.11 -27.62
C VAL A 52 6.55 30.08 -26.47
N ILE A 53 7.18 29.61 -25.39
CA ILE A 53 7.57 30.42 -24.23
C ILE A 53 9.00 30.94 -24.38
N THR A 54 9.25 32.13 -23.83
CA THR A 54 10.58 32.76 -23.81
C THR A 54 11.10 32.92 -22.37
N GLU A 55 12.39 33.19 -22.22
CA GLU A 55 12.99 33.55 -20.91
C GLU A 55 12.25 34.71 -20.23
N ALA A 56 11.79 35.71 -21.00
CA ALA A 56 11.04 36.85 -20.47
C ALA A 56 9.65 36.45 -19.96
N ASP A 57 9.01 35.47 -20.61
CA ASP A 57 7.75 34.90 -20.16
C ASP A 57 7.95 34.12 -18.85
N VAL A 58 9.02 33.32 -18.74
CA VAL A 58 9.40 32.62 -17.51
C VAL A 58 9.57 33.58 -16.34
N LEU A 59 10.34 34.67 -16.50
CA LEU A 59 10.49 35.67 -15.44
C LEU A 59 9.16 36.35 -15.08
N THR A 60 8.26 36.51 -16.05
CA THR A 60 6.92 37.07 -15.81
C THR A 60 6.06 36.11 -15.00
N ILE A 61 6.11 34.80 -15.33
CA ILE A 61 5.40 33.75 -14.60
C ILE A 61 5.94 33.64 -13.18
N ARG A 62 7.26 33.55 -12.99
CA ARG A 62 7.86 33.44 -11.65
C ARG A 62 7.55 34.64 -10.77
N LYS A 63 7.62 35.87 -11.31
CA LYS A 63 7.21 37.07 -10.56
C LYS A 63 5.75 37.00 -10.11
N LYS A 64 4.87 36.44 -10.94
CA LYS A 64 3.47 36.24 -10.60
C LYS A 64 3.30 35.14 -9.55
N ALA A 65 4.03 34.04 -9.67
CA ALA A 65 4.06 32.94 -8.70
C ALA A 65 4.52 33.44 -7.32
N ASN A 66 5.66 34.14 -7.27
CA ASN A 66 6.17 34.80 -6.07
C ASN A 66 5.16 35.78 -5.45
N GLN A 67 4.43 36.54 -6.26
CA GLN A 67 3.38 37.43 -5.75
C GLN A 67 2.23 36.65 -5.10
N VAL A 68 1.70 35.61 -5.74
CA VAL A 68 0.58 34.85 -5.18
C VAL A 68 0.97 34.05 -3.94
N GLU A 69 2.20 33.56 -3.89
CA GLU A 69 2.79 32.95 -2.69
C GLU A 69 2.90 33.98 -1.57
N ASN A 70 3.47 35.16 -1.84
CA ASN A 70 3.60 36.21 -0.85
C ASN A 70 2.24 36.67 -0.32
N ASP A 71 1.23 36.83 -1.18
CA ASP A 71 -0.11 37.23 -0.77
C ASP A 71 -0.77 36.26 0.23
N ILE A 72 -0.37 34.99 0.20
CA ILE A 72 -0.95 33.94 1.04
C ILE A 72 -0.05 33.65 2.25
N PHE A 73 1.24 33.41 2.03
CA PHE A 73 2.13 32.80 3.01
C PHE A 73 2.98 33.80 3.80
N VAL A 74 3.14 35.03 3.30
CA VAL A 74 4.09 36.01 3.85
C VAL A 74 3.41 37.32 4.23
N SER A 75 2.48 37.77 3.40
CA SER A 75 1.75 39.02 3.61
C SER A 75 0.70 38.84 4.68
N SER A 76 0.61 39.83 5.56
CA SER A 76 -0.49 39.92 6.52
C SER A 76 -1.87 40.08 5.85
N ASP A 77 -1.94 40.32 4.54
CA ASP A 77 -3.19 40.39 3.78
C ASP A 77 -4.03 39.10 3.89
N SER A 78 -3.42 37.95 4.16
CA SER A 78 -4.15 36.69 4.29
C SER A 78 -4.73 36.45 5.68
N TRP A 79 -4.31 37.15 6.73
CA TRP A 79 -4.81 36.95 8.11
C TRP A 79 -5.15 38.22 8.92
N SER A 80 -4.82 39.43 8.45
CA SER A 80 -5.00 40.69 9.21
C SER A 80 -6.35 41.39 9.03
N CYS A 81 -7.30 40.78 8.33
CA CYS A 81 -8.62 41.38 8.08
C CYS A 81 -9.58 41.37 9.28
N SER A 82 -9.27 40.69 10.38
CA SER A 82 -10.10 40.74 11.59
C SER A 82 -9.58 41.80 12.55
N GLU A 83 -10.35 42.88 12.76
CA GLU A 83 -9.93 44.02 13.60
C GLU A 83 -9.75 43.69 15.10
N ASN A 84 -10.09 42.47 15.57
CA ASN A 84 -10.23 42.17 17.01
C ASN A 84 -9.59 40.87 17.53
N ASP A 85 -8.62 40.22 16.87
CA ASP A 85 -7.97 38.98 17.37
C ASP A 85 -8.94 37.79 17.69
N GLU A 86 -10.25 37.92 17.43
CA GLU A 86 -11.31 36.95 17.80
C GLU A 86 -11.29 35.64 16.96
N GLY A 87 -10.22 35.42 16.18
CA GLY A 87 -10.08 34.30 15.25
C GLY A 87 -8.80 33.47 15.42
N LYS A 88 -8.15 33.50 16.60
CA LYS A 88 -6.94 32.69 16.86
C LYS A 88 -7.30 31.34 17.46
N ILE A 89 -6.64 30.29 16.97
CA ILE A 89 -6.67 28.97 17.57
C ILE A 89 -5.22 28.58 17.87
N ALA A 90 -4.95 28.35 19.15
CA ALA A 90 -3.71 27.75 19.58
C ALA A 90 -3.72 26.27 19.18
N ILE A 91 -2.83 25.85 18.30
CA ILE A 91 -2.58 24.44 18.03
C ILE A 91 -1.33 24.03 18.81
N LEU A 92 -1.49 23.02 19.67
CA LEU A 92 -0.36 22.37 20.31
C LEU A 92 0.26 21.42 19.28
N HIS A 93 1.44 21.76 18.77
CA HIS A 93 2.32 20.78 18.16
C HIS A 93 3.27 20.24 19.23
N GLU A 94 3.79 19.03 19.03
CA GLU A 94 4.62 18.27 19.98
C GLU A 94 5.67 19.07 20.78
N PRO A 95 6.11 18.58 21.94
CA PRO A 95 5.82 19.10 23.29
C PRO A 95 6.27 20.54 23.62
N ASP A 96 6.93 21.27 22.72
CA ASP A 96 7.50 22.59 23.00
C ASP A 96 7.29 23.65 21.90
N THR A 97 6.53 23.37 20.82
CA THR A 97 6.23 24.39 19.78
C THR A 97 4.73 24.70 19.69
N GLN A 98 4.35 25.88 20.15
CA GLN A 98 3.00 26.42 20.01
C GLN A 98 3.02 27.51 18.93
N PHE A 99 2.32 27.26 17.82
CA PHE A 99 2.04 28.28 16.83
C PHE A 99 0.59 28.76 16.99
N ASP A 100 0.40 30.08 16.97
CA ASP A 100 -0.93 30.66 16.87
C ASP A 100 -1.39 30.58 15.42
N ILE A 101 -2.48 29.86 15.16
CA ILE A 101 -3.12 29.82 13.84
C ILE A 101 -4.23 30.88 13.78
N TYR A 102 -4.21 31.68 12.72
CA TYR A 102 -5.17 32.76 12.48
C TYR A 102 -6.09 32.35 11.34
N TYR A 103 -7.40 32.48 11.53
CA TYR A 103 -8.32 32.29 10.41
C TYR A 103 -7.97 33.23 9.26
N MET A 104 -7.90 32.65 8.07
CA MET A 104 -7.59 33.40 6.86
C MET A 104 -8.78 34.27 6.45
N CYS A 105 -8.47 35.38 5.78
CA CYS A 105 -9.44 36.33 5.27
C CYS A 105 -10.40 35.72 4.25
N GLU A 106 -11.56 36.34 4.02
CA GLU A 106 -12.61 35.81 3.14
C GLU A 106 -12.11 35.39 1.75
N LYS A 107 -11.08 36.07 1.24
CA LYS A 107 -10.42 35.75 -0.04
C LYS A 107 -9.76 34.37 -0.03
N PHE A 108 -9.34 33.86 1.12
CA PHE A 108 -8.53 32.64 1.31
C PHE A 108 -9.10 31.68 2.36
N ASN A 109 -10.28 31.96 2.92
CA ASN A 109 -10.82 31.22 4.07
C ASN A 109 -11.26 29.77 3.80
N THR A 110 -11.05 29.23 2.60
CA THR A 110 -11.36 27.84 2.25
C THR A 110 -10.29 27.30 1.32
N LYS A 111 -9.96 26.01 1.41
CA LYS A 111 -8.95 25.36 0.55
C LYS A 111 -9.15 25.65 -0.94
N ASP A 112 -10.38 25.54 -1.44
CA ASP A 112 -10.70 25.80 -2.86
C ASP A 112 -10.37 27.23 -3.31
N LYS A 113 -10.59 28.22 -2.44
CA LYS A 113 -10.25 29.63 -2.76
C LYS A 113 -8.74 29.82 -2.84
N ILE A 114 -7.98 29.17 -1.96
CA ILE A 114 -6.51 29.20 -1.99
C ILE A 114 -6.01 28.55 -3.28
N ILE A 115 -6.49 27.34 -3.61
CA ILE A 115 -6.12 26.65 -4.86
C ILE A 115 -6.47 27.51 -6.07
N ASN A 116 -7.68 28.05 -6.15
CA ASN A 116 -8.09 28.91 -7.27
C ASN A 116 -7.22 30.17 -7.39
N TYR A 117 -6.71 30.70 -6.29
CA TYR A 117 -5.81 31.85 -6.31
C TYR A 117 -4.40 31.49 -6.77
N LEU A 118 -3.80 30.45 -6.18
CA LEU A 118 -2.48 29.94 -6.53
C LEU A 118 -2.42 29.51 -8.00
N THR A 119 -3.46 28.84 -8.49
CA THR A 119 -3.52 28.32 -9.87
C THR A 119 -3.60 29.41 -10.95
N THR A 120 -3.67 30.68 -10.56
CA THR A 120 -3.46 31.78 -11.50
C THR A 120 -2.01 31.90 -11.97
N ALA A 121 -1.04 31.31 -11.24
CA ALA A 121 0.38 31.30 -11.57
C ALA A 121 1.03 29.91 -11.47
N LEU A 122 0.51 29.04 -10.62
CA LEU A 122 1.00 27.68 -10.39
C LEU A 122 0.15 26.63 -11.12
N THR A 123 0.71 25.45 -11.38
CA THR A 123 -0.09 24.27 -11.77
C THR A 123 -1.04 23.87 -10.64
N VAL A 124 -2.10 23.14 -10.97
CA VAL A 124 -3.03 22.60 -9.94
C VAL A 124 -2.29 21.71 -8.95
N MET A 125 -1.36 20.88 -9.45
CA MET A 125 -0.58 19.95 -8.64
C MET A 125 0.33 20.70 -7.65
N ASN A 126 1.09 21.68 -8.13
CA ASN A 126 1.96 22.51 -7.29
C ASN A 126 1.16 23.28 -6.22
N ALA A 127 0.02 23.88 -6.60
CA ALA A 127 -0.86 24.56 -5.66
C ALA A 127 -1.38 23.64 -4.54
N GLN A 128 -1.68 22.39 -4.86
CA GLN A 128 -2.12 21.39 -3.88
C GLN A 128 -0.97 20.96 -2.96
N GLU A 129 0.21 20.72 -3.51
CA GLU A 129 1.39 20.30 -2.75
C GLU A 129 1.86 21.40 -1.78
N GLN A 130 1.85 22.66 -2.20
CA GLN A 130 2.12 23.81 -1.32
C GLN A 130 1.17 23.84 -0.10
N ILE A 131 -0.13 23.62 -0.30
CA ILE A 131 -1.11 23.58 0.79
C ILE A 131 -0.87 22.37 1.70
N ARG A 132 -0.59 21.20 1.11
CA ARG A 132 -0.32 19.97 1.85
C ARG A 132 0.94 20.11 2.70
N SER A 133 2.07 20.48 2.10
CA SER A 133 3.35 20.67 2.79
C SER A 133 3.24 21.63 3.98
N ARG A 134 2.50 22.74 3.83
CA ARG A 134 2.26 23.69 4.93
C ARG A 134 1.32 23.15 6.01
N THR A 135 0.38 22.28 5.63
CA THR A 135 -0.52 21.61 6.59
C THR A 135 0.26 20.58 7.40
N ASP A 136 1.09 19.79 6.72
CA ASP A 136 1.96 18.77 7.32
C ASP A 136 3.00 19.43 8.25
N SER A 137 3.50 20.61 7.90
CA SER A 137 4.41 21.40 8.76
C SER A 137 3.70 22.16 9.90
N GLY A 138 2.38 22.01 10.05
CA GLY A 138 1.58 22.71 11.07
C GLY A 138 1.44 24.22 10.86
N LEU A 139 1.84 24.76 9.70
CA LEU A 139 1.69 26.18 9.35
C LEU A 139 0.28 26.48 8.82
N PHE A 140 -0.42 25.48 8.29
CA PHE A 140 -1.79 25.56 7.83
C PHE A 140 -2.68 24.62 8.64
N ALA A 141 -3.94 24.99 8.84
CA ALA A 141 -4.95 24.11 9.39
C ALA A 141 -6.32 24.40 8.78
N GLU A 142 -7.11 23.34 8.57
CA GLU A 142 -8.53 23.48 8.23
C GLU A 142 -9.37 23.17 9.46
N ILE A 143 -10.15 24.15 9.93
CA ILE A 143 -10.94 24.06 11.16
C ILE A 143 -12.38 24.42 10.83
N ASN A 144 -13.27 23.43 10.93
CA ASN A 144 -14.69 23.55 10.57
C ASN A 144 -14.91 24.09 9.14
N GLY A 145 -14.08 23.67 8.19
CA GLY A 145 -14.15 24.11 6.78
C GLY A 145 -13.55 25.49 6.51
N ALA A 146 -12.97 26.14 7.52
CA ALA A 146 -12.27 27.40 7.38
C ALA A 146 -10.75 27.19 7.47
N MET A 147 -10.00 27.79 6.55
CA MET A 147 -8.54 27.75 6.56
C MET A 147 -7.97 28.73 7.58
N GLY A 148 -6.92 28.30 8.27
CA GLY A 148 -6.08 29.12 9.13
C GLY A 148 -4.60 28.98 8.76
N ILE A 149 -3.83 30.01 9.08
CA ILE A 149 -2.41 30.12 8.80
C ILE A 149 -1.64 30.59 10.04
N ALA A 150 -0.45 30.04 10.27
CA ALA A 150 0.53 30.55 11.22
C ALA A 150 1.21 31.80 10.62
N PRO A 151 1.19 32.96 11.28
CA PRO A 151 1.85 34.15 10.78
C PRO A 151 3.34 33.88 10.67
N TRP A 152 3.89 34.12 9.48
CA TRP A 152 5.32 34.12 9.26
C TRP A 152 5.76 35.54 8.89
N GLU A 153 6.48 36.20 9.80
CA GLU A 153 7.09 37.50 9.52
C GLU A 153 8.53 37.27 9.02
N GLY A 154 8.65 36.88 7.76
CA GLY A 154 9.91 36.88 7.04
C GLY A 154 9.82 37.87 5.88
N VAL A 155 10.75 38.80 5.79
CA VAL A 155 10.90 39.59 4.56
C VAL A 155 11.80 38.78 3.66
N ASP A 156 11.28 38.28 2.54
CA ASP A 156 12.12 37.70 1.50
C ASP A 156 13.08 38.79 0.99
N GLY A 157 14.39 38.54 1.16
CA GLY A 157 15.45 39.47 0.76
C GLY A 157 15.68 39.51 -0.75
N THR A 158 15.05 38.60 -1.51
CA THR A 158 15.25 38.48 -2.95
C THR A 158 14.59 39.60 -3.74
N ASP A 159 15.39 40.31 -4.55
CA ASP A 159 14.90 41.32 -5.50
C ASP A 159 14.63 40.70 -6.86
N TRP A 160 13.45 40.11 -7.01
CA TRP A 160 12.97 39.54 -8.29
C TRP A 160 12.99 40.52 -9.46
N ASN A 161 13.08 41.85 -9.24
CA ASN A 161 13.25 42.80 -10.35
C ASN A 161 14.64 42.72 -10.99
N THR A 162 15.64 42.23 -10.27
CA THR A 162 17.00 41.97 -10.75
C THR A 162 17.16 40.58 -11.37
N ALA A 163 16.15 39.72 -11.24
CA ALA A 163 16.23 38.33 -11.68
C ALA A 163 16.50 38.21 -13.19
N LYS A 164 17.31 37.23 -13.55
CA LYS A 164 17.63 36.86 -14.95
C LYS A 164 17.64 35.35 -15.11
N VAL A 165 17.24 34.88 -16.28
CA VAL A 165 17.41 33.47 -16.67
C VAL A 165 18.87 33.26 -17.08
N ILE A 166 19.53 32.25 -16.54
CA ILE A 166 20.92 31.90 -16.84
C ILE A 166 21.06 30.53 -17.53
N ASP A 167 20.04 29.67 -17.44
CA ASP A 167 19.89 28.46 -18.25
C ASP A 167 18.41 28.25 -18.60
N PHE A 168 18.15 27.67 -19.76
CA PHE A 168 16.81 27.57 -20.34
C PHE A 168 16.70 26.41 -21.33
N ALA A 169 15.89 25.41 -20.99
CA ALA A 169 15.65 24.22 -21.80
C ALA A 169 14.16 24.06 -22.12
N ILE A 170 13.83 23.82 -23.39
CA ILE A 170 12.45 23.65 -23.85
C ILE A 170 12.17 22.18 -24.13
N GLY A 171 11.14 21.64 -23.48
CA GLY A 171 10.52 20.35 -23.75
C GLY A 171 9.24 20.46 -24.60
N ASP A 172 8.56 19.33 -24.82
CA ASP A 172 7.36 19.28 -25.67
C ASP A 172 6.17 20.04 -25.07
N GLN A 173 6.00 19.99 -23.74
CA GLN A 173 4.93 20.70 -23.00
C GLN A 173 5.44 21.36 -21.71
N SER A 174 6.75 21.42 -21.56
CA SER A 174 7.43 21.89 -20.36
C SER A 174 8.63 22.76 -20.70
N VAL A 175 9.10 23.52 -19.72
CA VAL A 175 10.34 24.28 -19.77
C VAL A 175 11.03 24.20 -18.41
N ASP A 176 12.32 23.96 -18.46
CA ASP A 176 13.22 24.07 -17.30
C ASP A 176 14.02 25.36 -17.43
N ALA A 177 14.10 26.13 -16.35
CA ALA A 177 14.87 27.36 -16.33
C ALA A 177 15.63 27.52 -15.02
N VAL A 178 16.87 27.98 -15.14
CA VAL A 178 17.68 28.41 -14.00
C VAL A 178 17.63 29.92 -13.90
N ILE A 179 17.15 30.45 -12.78
CA ILE A 179 16.96 31.87 -12.51
C ILE A 179 17.94 32.32 -11.44
N GLN A 180 18.73 33.33 -11.75
CA GLN A 180 19.59 34.01 -10.78
C GLN A 180 18.92 35.30 -10.29
N VAL A 181 18.82 35.51 -8.99
CA VAL A 181 18.21 36.67 -8.34
C VAL A 181 19.14 37.21 -7.25
N PHE A 182 19.18 38.53 -7.08
CA PHE A 182 19.98 39.14 -6.02
C PHE A 182 19.23 39.07 -4.69
N ASP A 183 19.85 38.51 -3.64
CA ASP A 183 19.37 38.56 -2.28
C ASP A 183 20.06 39.70 -1.52
N ALA A 184 19.26 40.70 -1.15
CA ALA A 184 19.74 41.87 -0.42
C ALA A 184 20.05 41.58 1.06
N ALA A 185 19.53 40.51 1.64
CA ALA A 185 19.82 40.09 3.01
C ALA A 185 21.28 39.61 3.13
N ASP A 186 21.74 38.85 2.13
CA ASP A 186 23.06 38.22 2.12
C ASP A 186 24.08 38.92 1.20
N ASP A 187 23.67 39.96 0.46
CA ASP A 187 24.51 40.68 -0.52
C ASP A 187 25.10 39.72 -1.57
N SER A 188 24.33 38.70 -1.95
CA SER A 188 24.72 37.61 -2.85
C SER A 188 23.69 37.42 -3.97
N TYR A 189 24.05 36.58 -4.96
CA TYR A 189 23.10 36.11 -5.95
C TYR A 189 22.74 34.67 -5.65
N ASP A 190 21.45 34.44 -5.46
CA ASP A 190 20.89 33.11 -5.30
C ASP A 190 20.45 32.58 -6.64
N THR A 191 20.47 31.26 -6.77
CA THR A 191 20.08 30.58 -8.00
C THR A 191 18.93 29.64 -7.69
N TYR A 192 17.96 29.60 -8.59
CA TYR A 192 16.77 28.79 -8.45
C TYR A 192 16.54 27.99 -9.73
N GLU A 193 16.02 26.78 -9.59
CA GLU A 193 15.56 25.97 -10.70
C GLU A 193 14.03 25.97 -10.71
N GLY A 194 13.44 26.33 -11.85
CA GLY A 194 12.00 26.34 -12.06
C GLY A 194 11.59 25.41 -13.19
N HIS A 195 10.58 24.59 -12.94
CA HIS A 195 9.88 23.80 -13.96
C HIS A 195 8.56 24.47 -14.31
N TYR A 196 8.27 24.61 -15.60
CA TYR A 196 7.08 25.28 -16.11
C TYR A 196 6.32 24.35 -17.06
N ILE A 197 5.00 24.23 -16.89
CA ILE A 197 4.13 23.35 -17.70
C ILE A 197 3.02 24.18 -18.34
N TYR A 198 2.61 23.79 -19.55
CA TYR A 198 1.45 24.37 -20.21
C TYR A 198 0.14 23.69 -19.78
N GLU A 199 -0.56 24.29 -18.80
CA GLU A 199 -1.85 23.83 -18.28
C GLU A 199 -2.90 24.94 -18.40
N ASN A 200 -3.54 25.03 -19.57
CA ASN A 200 -4.40 26.16 -19.96
C ASN A 200 -3.70 27.52 -19.89
N GLY A 201 -2.38 27.51 -20.14
CA GLY A 201 -1.47 28.63 -19.94
C GLY A 201 -0.18 28.13 -19.32
N TRP A 202 0.93 28.81 -19.57
CA TRP A 202 2.20 28.49 -18.91
C TRP A 202 2.13 28.85 -17.43
N LYS A 203 2.48 27.89 -16.58
CA LYS A 203 2.42 27.97 -15.12
C LYS A 203 3.65 27.33 -14.52
N GLU A 204 3.99 27.73 -13.32
CA GLU A 204 5.09 27.14 -12.55
C GLU A 204 4.63 25.86 -11.83
N ASP A 205 5.37 24.78 -12.04
CA ASP A 205 5.07 23.46 -11.49
C ASP A 205 5.97 23.11 -10.31
N THR A 206 7.26 23.45 -10.38
CA THR A 206 8.17 23.35 -9.23
C THR A 206 9.12 24.54 -9.22
N PHE A 207 9.57 24.94 -8.02
CA PHE A 207 10.52 26.02 -7.85
C PHE A 207 11.43 25.76 -6.66
N ASN A 208 12.70 25.46 -6.92
CA ASN A 208 13.66 25.00 -5.92
C ASN A 208 14.83 25.97 -5.80
N PHE A 209 15.20 26.31 -4.56
CA PHE A 209 16.44 27.00 -4.28
C PHE A 209 17.62 26.08 -4.60
N MET A 210 18.49 26.49 -5.52
CA MET A 210 19.77 25.84 -5.72
C MET A 210 20.76 26.48 -4.74
N THR A 211 21.16 25.72 -3.73
CA THR A 211 22.32 26.09 -2.92
C THR A 211 23.49 26.26 -3.89
N THR A 212 24.09 27.46 -3.93
CA THR A 212 25.25 27.78 -4.79
C THR A 212 26.52 27.02 -4.40
N ASP A 213 26.40 25.97 -3.59
CA ASP A 213 27.45 24.99 -3.47
C ASP A 213 27.51 24.26 -4.82
N GLU A 214 28.48 24.67 -5.65
CA GLU A 214 28.98 23.97 -6.85
C GLU A 214 29.35 22.48 -6.58
N ASP A 215 29.09 21.94 -5.39
CA ASP A 215 29.31 20.56 -4.98
C ASP A 215 28.09 19.63 -5.11
N THR A 216 26.86 20.13 -5.33
CA THR A 216 25.68 19.21 -5.39
C THR A 216 25.70 18.26 -6.59
N ASN A 217 26.38 18.63 -7.68
CA ASN A 217 26.62 17.72 -8.82
C ASN A 217 27.86 16.83 -8.60
N VAL A 218 28.82 17.27 -7.79
CA VAL A 218 29.99 16.45 -7.39
C VAL A 218 29.55 15.33 -6.43
N ASP A 219 28.60 15.61 -5.54
CA ASP A 219 28.10 14.66 -4.53
C ASP A 219 27.21 13.54 -5.10
N ARG A 220 26.64 13.70 -6.30
CA ARG A 220 25.87 12.61 -6.96
C ARG A 220 26.74 11.60 -7.69
N GLU A 221 27.82 12.05 -8.33
CA GLU A 221 28.77 11.14 -8.96
C GLU A 221 29.78 10.57 -7.96
N GLU A 222 30.03 11.27 -6.84
CA GLU A 222 30.93 10.76 -5.81
C GLU A 222 30.30 9.59 -5.03
N LEU A 223 30.73 8.39 -5.40
CA LEU A 223 30.41 7.17 -4.68
C LEU A 223 31.17 7.10 -3.35
N VAL A 224 30.43 7.05 -2.25
CA VAL A 224 30.94 6.78 -0.91
C VAL A 224 30.71 5.32 -0.53
N SER A 225 31.67 4.74 0.19
CA SER A 225 31.50 3.40 0.76
C SER A 225 30.79 3.50 2.11
N ILE A 226 29.73 2.70 2.28
CA ILE A 226 28.96 2.62 3.52
C ILE A 226 28.92 1.17 3.96
N ASP A 227 29.16 0.94 5.26
CA ASP A 227 29.03 -0.37 5.86
C ASP A 227 27.55 -0.62 6.24
N THR A 228 27.01 -1.70 5.71
CA THR A 228 25.67 -2.24 6.06
C THR A 228 25.84 -3.54 6.84
N LEU A 229 24.76 -4.03 7.46
CA LEU A 229 24.81 -5.31 8.15
C LEU A 229 25.07 -6.51 7.20
N LYS A 230 24.77 -6.37 5.90
CA LYS A 230 25.08 -7.37 4.86
C LYS A 230 26.39 -7.11 4.11
N GLY A 231 27.13 -6.04 4.43
CA GLY A 231 28.45 -5.75 3.87
C GLY A 231 28.63 -4.29 3.42
N THR A 232 29.78 -3.98 2.82
CA THR A 232 30.05 -2.63 2.33
C THR A 232 29.46 -2.41 0.94
N VAL A 233 28.66 -1.35 0.77
CA VAL A 233 28.09 -0.92 -0.51
C VAL A 233 28.65 0.44 -0.91
N LYS A 234 28.64 0.73 -2.21
CA LYS A 234 28.98 2.05 -2.74
C LYS A 234 27.72 2.74 -3.23
N VAL A 235 27.47 3.94 -2.74
CA VAL A 235 26.28 4.73 -3.10
C VAL A 235 26.67 6.19 -3.34
N PRO A 236 25.88 6.94 -4.12
CA PRO A 236 26.04 8.39 -4.23
C PRO A 236 26.02 9.07 -2.86
N ARG A 237 26.87 10.07 -2.62
CA ARG A 237 26.83 10.84 -1.37
C ARG A 237 25.48 11.55 -1.20
N GLY A 238 24.89 12.03 -2.30
CA GLY A 238 23.56 12.64 -2.29
C GLY A 238 22.49 11.73 -1.69
N LEU A 239 22.50 10.44 -2.04
CA LEU A 239 21.57 9.45 -1.46
C LEU A 239 21.73 9.35 0.05
N LEU A 240 22.97 9.36 0.56
CA LEU A 240 23.22 9.29 2.00
C LEU A 240 22.67 10.54 2.72
N SER A 241 22.83 11.73 2.13
CA SER A 241 22.24 12.94 2.68
C SER A 241 20.72 12.82 2.76
N PHE A 242 20.10 12.38 1.67
CA PHE A 242 18.65 12.19 1.59
C PHE A 242 18.14 11.16 2.61
N LEU A 243 18.87 10.06 2.81
CA LEU A 243 18.52 9.05 3.81
C LEU A 243 18.62 9.55 5.25
N ASN A 244 19.61 10.39 5.57
CA ASN A 244 19.74 10.98 6.90
C ASN A 244 18.58 11.91 7.26
N ASP A 245 17.91 12.48 6.26
CA ASP A 245 16.72 13.32 6.44
C ASP A 245 15.44 12.49 6.58
N LEU A 246 15.44 11.22 6.12
CA LEU A 246 14.28 10.32 6.17
C LEU A 246 14.26 9.41 7.42
N ASP A 247 15.42 9.03 7.93
CA ASP A 247 15.54 8.04 9.02
C ASP A 247 15.66 8.71 10.39
N ASP A 248 14.51 8.89 11.05
CA ASP A 248 14.44 9.40 12.43
C ASP A 248 14.67 8.31 13.50
N ASP A 249 14.60 7.01 13.14
CA ASP A 249 14.67 5.92 14.12
C ASP A 249 16.10 5.40 14.30
N LYS A 250 16.81 6.07 15.22
CA LYS A 250 18.19 5.73 15.61
C LYS A 250 18.37 4.33 16.22
N ASN A 251 17.30 3.56 16.45
CA ASN A 251 17.40 2.21 16.96
C ASN A 251 17.63 1.16 15.87
N ASN A 252 17.37 1.50 14.61
CA ASN A 252 17.57 0.59 13.48
C ASN A 252 18.92 0.84 12.79
N SER A 253 19.50 -0.23 12.25
CA SER A 253 20.75 -0.21 11.50
C SER A 253 20.49 -0.45 10.03
N LEU A 254 21.25 0.19 9.16
CA LEU A 254 21.19 -0.04 7.72
C LEU A 254 21.59 -1.49 7.38
N ILE A 255 20.62 -2.28 6.92
CA ILE A 255 20.80 -3.71 6.58
C ILE A 255 21.43 -3.85 5.20
N GLN A 256 20.85 -3.19 4.21
CA GLN A 256 21.26 -3.27 2.80
C GLN A 256 20.73 -2.09 1.98
N ILE A 257 21.37 -1.88 0.83
CA ILE A 257 20.89 -1.01 -0.24
C ILE A 257 20.95 -1.82 -1.54
N LEU A 258 19.81 -2.01 -2.18
CA LEU A 258 19.71 -2.58 -3.52
C LEU A 258 19.48 -1.43 -4.51
N SER A 259 20.06 -1.52 -5.71
CA SER A 259 19.94 -0.45 -6.71
C SER A 259 19.86 -1.00 -8.13
N LYS A 260 18.89 -0.54 -8.91
CA LYS A 260 18.72 -0.88 -10.33
C LYS A 260 17.72 0.10 -10.96
N ASP A 261 17.83 0.32 -12.27
CA ASP A 261 16.71 0.88 -13.06
C ASP A 261 15.65 -0.23 -13.20
N MET A 262 14.64 -0.17 -12.32
CA MET A 262 13.67 -1.25 -12.11
C MET A 262 12.53 -1.19 -13.12
N ASP A 263 12.07 0.00 -13.50
CA ASP A 263 10.96 0.19 -14.45
C ASP A 263 11.42 0.51 -15.88
N GLU A 264 12.74 0.61 -16.11
CA GLU A 264 13.41 0.91 -17.39
C GLU A 264 13.18 2.35 -17.88
N ASP A 265 12.95 3.30 -16.98
CA ASP A 265 12.76 4.72 -17.32
C ASP A 265 14.10 5.49 -17.46
N GLY A 266 15.23 4.85 -17.14
CA GLY A 266 16.58 5.40 -17.20
C GLY A 266 17.05 6.06 -15.90
N ASN A 267 16.19 6.15 -14.87
CA ASN A 267 16.54 6.54 -13.52
C ASN A 267 16.90 5.30 -12.69
N ILE A 268 17.69 5.48 -11.64
CA ILE A 268 18.03 4.36 -10.74
C ILE A 268 17.09 4.38 -9.55
N GLU A 269 16.42 3.26 -9.27
CA GLU A 269 15.73 3.06 -8.00
C GLU A 269 16.62 2.34 -6.99
N TYR A 270 16.45 2.76 -5.74
CA TYR A 270 17.07 2.21 -4.56
C TYR A 270 16.00 1.60 -3.65
N VAL A 271 16.26 0.39 -3.17
CA VAL A 271 15.53 -0.21 -2.05
C VAL A 271 16.47 -0.22 -0.85
N VAL A 272 16.15 0.63 0.13
CA VAL A 272 16.96 0.85 1.32
C VAL A 272 16.24 0.23 2.50
N SER A 273 16.94 -0.62 3.23
CA SER A 273 16.36 -1.42 4.29
C SER A 273 17.10 -1.26 5.61
N PHE A 274 16.35 -1.05 6.68
CA PHE A 274 16.82 -0.93 8.04
C PHE A 274 16.12 -1.93 8.94
N GLY A 275 16.77 -2.26 10.06
CA GLY A 275 16.15 -3.05 11.10
C GLY A 275 17.06 -3.29 12.29
N PRO A 276 16.58 -4.03 13.31
CA PRO A 276 17.30 -4.24 14.55
C PRO A 276 18.54 -5.15 14.37
N ASP A 277 18.54 -5.99 13.33
CA ASP A 277 19.64 -6.85 12.93
C ASP A 277 19.60 -7.15 11.41
N LYS A 278 20.42 -8.09 10.95
CA LYS A 278 20.54 -8.43 9.51
C LYS A 278 19.42 -9.34 8.98
N GLU A 279 18.57 -9.88 9.86
CA GLU A 279 17.58 -10.92 9.59
C GLU A 279 16.16 -10.38 9.60
N ILE A 280 15.89 -9.26 10.27
CA ILE A 280 14.56 -8.63 10.33
C ILE A 280 14.60 -7.23 9.73
N TYR A 281 13.75 -6.98 8.74
CA TYR A 281 13.61 -5.73 8.00
C TYR A 281 12.39 -5.00 8.54
N ASP A 282 12.62 -3.87 9.20
CA ASP A 282 11.59 -3.13 9.93
C ASP A 282 11.17 -1.87 9.13
N THR A 283 12.15 -1.04 8.77
CA THR A 283 11.93 0.16 7.96
C THR A 283 12.50 -0.04 6.57
N ASN A 284 11.73 0.25 5.53
CA ASN A 284 12.16 0.12 4.15
C ASN A 284 11.75 1.35 3.35
N TYR A 285 12.57 1.79 2.41
CA TYR A 285 12.27 2.91 1.52
C TYR A 285 12.53 2.50 0.08
N VAL A 286 11.64 2.90 -0.82
CA VAL A 286 11.86 2.84 -2.27
C VAL A 286 12.07 4.27 -2.76
N ILE A 287 13.25 4.55 -3.32
CA ILE A 287 13.70 5.90 -3.68
C ILE A 287 14.15 5.89 -5.14
N ARG A 288 13.76 6.89 -5.92
CA ARG A 288 14.23 7.11 -7.29
C ARG A 288 15.25 8.22 -7.33
N ASP A 289 16.35 8.00 -8.04
CA ASP A 289 17.35 9.02 -8.38
C ASP A 289 17.01 9.61 -9.75
N THR A 290 16.38 10.78 -9.72
CA THR A 290 16.08 11.57 -10.92
C THR A 290 17.22 12.54 -11.20
N GLN A 291 17.30 13.08 -12.42
CA GLN A 291 18.33 14.05 -12.81
C GLN A 291 18.41 15.26 -11.85
N SER A 292 17.30 15.67 -11.25
CA SER A 292 17.21 16.86 -10.39
C SER A 292 17.09 16.55 -8.90
N ASN A 293 16.63 15.37 -8.46
CA ASN A 293 16.55 15.01 -7.03
C ASN A 293 16.41 13.50 -6.73
N TYR A 294 16.59 13.12 -5.46
CA TYR A 294 16.05 11.87 -4.93
C TYR A 294 14.58 12.05 -4.59
N GLN A 295 13.74 11.15 -5.09
CA GLN A 295 12.30 11.12 -4.85
C GLN A 295 11.95 9.88 -4.04
N LEU A 296 11.31 10.06 -2.89
CA LEU A 296 10.74 8.93 -2.14
C LEU A 296 9.49 8.44 -2.87
N LEU A 297 9.53 7.21 -3.41
CA LEU A 297 8.40 6.57 -4.07
C LEU A 297 7.46 5.88 -3.07
N LYS A 298 8.01 5.18 -2.07
CA LYS A 298 7.21 4.52 -1.02
C LYS A 298 7.93 4.49 0.33
N PRO A 299 7.32 5.01 1.42
CA PRO A 299 7.75 4.76 2.78
C PRO A 299 7.18 3.41 3.26
N GLY A 300 8.02 2.40 3.33
CA GLY A 300 7.68 1.06 3.78
C GLY A 300 7.24 0.14 2.64
N ILE A 301 7.59 -1.14 2.79
CA ILE A 301 7.01 -2.22 1.99
C ILE A 301 6.04 -2.97 2.90
N GLU A 302 4.83 -3.22 2.42
CA GLU A 302 3.77 -3.82 3.23
C GLU A 302 4.07 -5.29 3.53
N SER A 303 3.86 -5.71 4.78
CA SER A 303 4.06 -7.11 5.20
C SER A 303 2.76 -7.81 5.60
N GLY A 304 1.64 -7.09 5.58
CA GLY A 304 0.34 -7.58 6.06
C GLY A 304 0.33 -7.98 7.54
N GLY A 305 1.21 -7.39 8.35
CA GLY A 305 1.32 -7.66 9.79
C GLY A 305 2.36 -8.73 10.18
N TYR A 306 3.12 -9.25 9.21
CA TYR A 306 4.23 -10.18 9.45
C TYR A 306 5.59 -9.47 9.43
N TYR A 307 6.65 -10.16 9.85
CA TYR A 307 8.01 -9.66 9.71
C TYR A 307 8.51 -9.88 8.29
N ILE A 308 9.24 -8.92 7.74
CA ILE A 308 10.01 -9.14 6.51
C ILE A 308 11.38 -9.67 6.92
N TYR A 309 11.79 -10.83 6.40
CA TYR A 309 13.08 -11.44 6.71
C TYR A 309 14.05 -11.45 5.53
N ASP A 310 13.56 -11.13 4.33
CA ASP A 310 14.41 -11.00 3.15
C ASP A 310 13.82 -10.00 2.15
N ILE A 311 14.70 -9.28 1.47
CA ILE A 311 14.34 -8.38 0.38
C ILE A 311 15.38 -8.53 -0.73
N ASN A 312 14.93 -8.81 -1.95
CA ASN A 312 15.79 -8.99 -3.13
C ASN A 312 15.17 -8.34 -4.37
N LEU A 313 15.99 -8.11 -5.40
CA LEU A 313 15.51 -7.79 -6.73
C LEU A 313 15.42 -9.07 -7.57
N ILE A 314 14.28 -9.29 -8.18
CA ILE A 314 13.99 -10.48 -8.99
C ILE A 314 13.55 -10.07 -10.41
N ASN A 315 13.60 -11.02 -11.35
CA ASN A 315 13.02 -10.85 -12.67
C ASN A 315 11.82 -11.81 -12.82
N LEU A 316 10.78 -11.37 -13.52
CA LEU A 316 9.62 -12.18 -13.85
C LEU A 316 9.61 -12.51 -15.35
N GLU A 317 9.03 -13.66 -15.71
CA GLU A 317 9.02 -14.13 -17.10
C GLU A 317 8.40 -13.08 -18.03
N SER A 318 8.94 -12.95 -19.24
CA SER A 318 8.46 -12.02 -20.26
C SER A 318 8.50 -10.52 -19.86
N SER A 319 9.19 -10.18 -18.76
CA SER A 319 9.44 -8.81 -18.35
C SER A 319 10.93 -8.47 -18.48
N ARG A 320 11.23 -7.22 -18.83
CA ARG A 320 12.59 -6.68 -18.70
C ARG A 320 12.79 -5.88 -17.41
N GLN A 321 11.68 -5.37 -16.85
CA GLN A 321 11.63 -4.75 -15.54
C GLN A 321 12.07 -5.71 -14.45
N SER A 322 12.60 -5.13 -13.38
CA SER A 322 12.94 -5.85 -12.14
C SER A 322 11.94 -5.53 -11.06
N TYR A 323 11.68 -6.51 -10.21
CA TYR A 323 10.65 -6.43 -9.18
C TYR A 323 11.29 -6.59 -7.82
N ILE A 324 10.68 -5.97 -6.82
CA ILE A 324 11.10 -6.10 -5.42
C ILE A 324 10.38 -7.31 -4.85
N TYR A 325 11.15 -8.31 -4.43
CA TYR A 325 10.67 -9.46 -3.68
C TYR A 325 10.82 -9.18 -2.19
N THR A 326 9.83 -9.59 -1.40
CA THR A 326 9.93 -9.65 0.06
C THR A 326 9.57 -11.05 0.57
N GLY A 327 10.47 -11.66 1.34
CA GLY A 327 10.16 -12.84 2.15
C GLY A 327 9.54 -12.40 3.47
N ILE A 328 8.38 -12.95 3.83
CA ILE A 328 7.66 -12.62 5.06
C ILE A 328 7.48 -13.83 5.98
N THR A 329 7.49 -13.62 7.29
CA THR A 329 7.36 -14.68 8.28
C THR A 329 6.67 -14.21 9.56
N ASN A 330 6.02 -15.13 10.27
CA ASN A 330 5.58 -14.90 11.65
C ASN A 330 6.64 -15.32 12.70
N GLY A 331 7.84 -15.73 12.27
CA GLY A 331 8.89 -16.24 13.16
C GLY A 331 8.64 -17.68 13.65
N ALA A 332 7.69 -18.39 13.06
CA ALA A 332 7.33 -19.77 13.38
C ALA A 332 7.20 -20.62 12.10
N PHE A 333 5.99 -21.12 11.80
CA PHE A 333 5.74 -22.08 10.71
C PHE A 333 5.18 -21.42 9.44
N LEU A 334 5.26 -20.09 9.34
CA LEU A 334 4.80 -19.35 8.17
C LEU A 334 5.98 -18.72 7.44
N GLU A 335 6.08 -19.03 6.17
CA GLU A 335 6.88 -18.30 5.19
C GLU A 335 5.96 -17.83 4.07
N GLY A 336 6.13 -16.60 3.63
CA GLY A 336 5.34 -16.05 2.55
C GLY A 336 6.15 -15.13 1.66
N ALA A 337 5.48 -14.58 0.65
CA ALA A 337 6.10 -13.77 -0.38
C ALA A 337 5.25 -12.54 -0.72
N GLY A 338 5.93 -11.41 -0.94
CA GLY A 338 5.38 -10.22 -1.57
C GLY A 338 6.19 -9.88 -2.82
N VAL A 339 5.50 -9.41 -3.86
CA VAL A 339 6.15 -8.91 -5.09
C VAL A 339 5.62 -7.53 -5.40
N TYR A 340 6.54 -6.59 -5.65
CA TYR A 340 6.23 -5.21 -5.95
C TYR A 340 6.88 -4.79 -7.26
N GLY A 341 6.08 -4.14 -8.11
CA GLY A 341 6.56 -3.48 -9.32
C GLY A 341 6.56 -1.97 -9.14
N ILE A 342 7.35 -1.29 -9.97
CA ILE A 342 7.37 0.17 -10.06
C ILE A 342 6.79 0.54 -11.42
N SER A 343 5.84 1.48 -11.43
CA SER A 343 5.33 2.07 -12.66
C SER A 343 5.12 3.57 -12.45
N ASP A 344 5.74 4.37 -13.30
CA ASP A 344 5.77 5.82 -13.17
C ASP A 344 6.31 6.20 -11.77
N SER A 345 5.49 6.79 -10.90
CA SER A 345 5.91 7.17 -9.54
C SER A 345 5.28 6.31 -8.44
N GLU A 346 4.70 5.15 -8.78
CA GLU A 346 4.00 4.30 -7.83
C GLU A 346 4.68 2.94 -7.66
N VAL A 347 4.74 2.48 -6.41
CA VAL A 347 5.18 1.12 -6.05
C VAL A 347 3.95 0.27 -5.77
N ASN A 348 3.65 -0.63 -6.69
CA ASN A 348 2.43 -1.44 -6.72
C ASN A 348 2.70 -2.86 -6.23
N GLN A 349 1.89 -3.35 -5.29
CA GLN A 349 1.91 -4.75 -4.88
C GLN A 349 1.25 -5.61 -5.96
N LEU A 350 2.03 -6.47 -6.60
CA LEU A 350 1.57 -7.36 -7.68
C LEU A 350 1.19 -8.75 -7.16
N TYR A 351 1.79 -9.15 -6.04
CA TYR A 351 1.47 -10.38 -5.35
C TYR A 351 1.68 -10.22 -3.85
N TYR A 352 0.81 -10.87 -3.09
CA TYR A 352 0.97 -11.08 -1.66
C TYR A 352 0.42 -12.45 -1.31
N GLY A 353 1.29 -13.31 -0.79
CA GLY A 353 0.96 -14.61 -0.26
C GLY A 353 1.47 -14.70 1.17
N ALA A 354 0.54 -14.78 2.12
CA ALA A 354 0.80 -15.24 3.47
C ALA A 354 -0.35 -16.13 3.94
N SER A 355 -0.05 -17.18 4.70
CA SER A 355 -1.08 -18.03 5.28
C SER A 355 -1.78 -17.35 6.46
N ALA A 356 -3.07 -17.04 6.30
CA ALA A 356 -3.89 -16.45 7.39
C ALA A 356 -3.95 -17.32 8.65
N THR A 357 -3.69 -18.63 8.55
CA THR A 357 -3.67 -19.56 9.70
C THR A 357 -2.37 -19.50 10.50
N GLY A 358 -1.36 -18.75 10.03
CA GLY A 358 -0.05 -18.68 10.67
C GLY A 358 0.84 -19.90 10.41
N SER A 359 0.47 -20.77 9.46
CA SER A 359 1.24 -21.94 9.05
C SER A 359 1.08 -22.21 7.55
N GLY A 360 2.17 -22.51 6.85
CA GLY A 360 2.21 -22.75 5.40
C GLY A 360 3.29 -21.93 4.71
N GLU A 361 3.45 -22.17 3.42
CA GLU A 361 4.52 -21.58 2.61
C GLU A 361 3.91 -20.92 1.36
N ASP A 362 4.26 -19.66 1.09
CA ASP A 362 4.01 -19.02 -0.20
C ASP A 362 5.35 -18.67 -0.86
N LEU A 363 5.59 -19.28 -2.01
CA LEU A 363 6.88 -19.24 -2.70
C LEU A 363 6.71 -18.70 -4.12
N LEU A 364 7.76 -18.05 -4.62
CA LEU A 364 7.93 -17.88 -6.06
C LEU A 364 8.75 -19.06 -6.58
N GLU A 365 8.31 -19.65 -7.68
CA GLU A 365 9.03 -20.73 -8.35
C GLU A 365 9.58 -20.24 -9.69
N ASP A 366 10.80 -20.68 -9.98
CA ASP A 366 11.44 -20.59 -11.30
C ASP A 366 11.42 -22.00 -11.88
N GLY A 367 10.41 -22.29 -12.70
CA GLY A 367 10.21 -23.62 -13.28
C GLY A 367 11.34 -24.04 -14.24
N SER A 368 12.09 -23.08 -14.77
CA SER A 368 13.14 -23.32 -15.77
C SER A 368 14.57 -23.31 -15.18
N ASN A 369 14.71 -22.83 -13.94
CA ASN A 369 15.95 -22.63 -13.22
C ASN A 369 16.94 -21.72 -13.99
N ASP A 370 16.44 -20.64 -14.58
CA ASP A 370 17.21 -19.62 -15.32
C ASP A 370 17.39 -18.30 -14.55
N GLY A 371 16.85 -18.21 -13.33
CA GLY A 371 16.85 -17.03 -12.47
C GLY A 371 15.67 -16.09 -12.73
N VAL A 372 14.66 -16.52 -13.48
CA VAL A 372 13.45 -15.77 -13.81
C VAL A 372 12.24 -16.53 -13.27
N PHE A 373 11.46 -15.89 -12.40
CA PHE A 373 10.31 -16.53 -11.80
C PHE A 373 9.11 -16.50 -12.76
N ASP A 374 8.38 -17.60 -12.85
CA ASP A 374 7.25 -17.79 -13.78
C ASP A 374 5.91 -18.03 -13.07
N LYS A 375 5.94 -18.33 -11.76
CA LYS A 375 4.73 -18.57 -10.96
C LYS A 375 4.92 -18.31 -9.47
N ALA A 376 3.80 -18.09 -8.79
CA ALA A 376 3.68 -18.12 -7.34
C ALA A 376 2.92 -19.39 -6.93
N VAL A 377 3.36 -20.03 -5.85
CA VAL A 377 2.78 -21.26 -5.33
C VAL A 377 2.53 -21.13 -3.83
N ALA A 378 1.28 -21.34 -3.44
CA ALA A 378 0.82 -21.33 -2.07
C ALA A 378 0.57 -22.76 -1.59
N TYR A 379 1.38 -23.22 -0.65
CA TYR A 379 1.23 -24.49 0.05
C TYR A 379 0.46 -24.25 1.36
N ARG A 380 -0.67 -24.95 1.50
CA ARG A 380 -1.50 -24.93 2.71
C ARG A 380 -1.64 -26.35 3.21
N HIS A 381 -1.02 -26.62 4.35
CA HIS A 381 -1.11 -27.90 5.01
C HIS A 381 -2.36 -27.92 5.88
N PHE A 382 -3.25 -28.86 5.58
CA PHE A 382 -4.36 -29.23 6.41
C PHE A 382 -4.08 -30.61 7.02
N SER A 383 -5.02 -31.15 7.80
CA SER A 383 -4.78 -32.38 8.55
C SER A 383 -4.56 -33.59 7.64
N ARG A 384 -5.23 -33.63 6.46
CA ARG A 384 -5.18 -34.75 5.51
C ARG A 384 -4.81 -34.36 4.08
N PHE A 385 -4.97 -33.09 3.72
CA PHE A 385 -4.65 -32.54 2.41
C PHE A 385 -3.57 -31.48 2.50
N GLU A 386 -2.76 -31.43 1.46
CA GLU A 386 -2.02 -30.23 1.10
C GLU A 386 -2.76 -29.58 -0.07
N ARG A 387 -3.30 -28.37 0.14
CA ARG A 387 -3.79 -27.54 -0.96
C ARG A 387 -2.60 -26.77 -1.51
N ILE A 388 -2.39 -26.91 -2.81
CA ILE A 388 -1.39 -26.19 -3.58
C ILE A 388 -2.13 -25.27 -4.55
N SER A 389 -2.03 -23.97 -4.31
CA SER A 389 -2.63 -22.96 -5.19
C SER A 389 -1.54 -22.39 -6.06
N THR A 390 -1.68 -22.45 -7.39
CA THR A 390 -0.67 -21.94 -8.33
C THR A 390 -1.21 -20.78 -9.13
N SER A 391 -0.51 -19.65 -9.08
CA SER A 391 -0.79 -18.47 -9.92
C SER A 391 0.37 -18.27 -10.89
N ASN A 392 0.10 -18.34 -12.19
CA ASN A 392 1.13 -18.09 -13.20
C ASN A 392 1.29 -16.59 -13.44
N TRP A 393 2.51 -16.16 -13.75
CA TRP A 393 2.76 -14.80 -14.20
C TRP A 393 2.37 -14.66 -15.69
N ASN A 394 1.52 -13.68 -16.01
CA ASN A 394 1.01 -13.47 -17.37
C ASN A 394 1.74 -12.35 -18.14
N GLY A 395 2.80 -11.78 -17.56
CA GLY A 395 3.53 -10.62 -18.10
C GLY A 395 3.16 -9.29 -17.47
N GLN A 396 2.03 -9.22 -16.75
CA GLN A 396 1.56 -7.98 -16.08
C GLN A 396 1.14 -8.22 -14.64
N SER A 397 0.50 -9.35 -14.35
CA SER A 397 0.06 -9.75 -13.01
C SER A 397 0.19 -11.27 -12.84
N PHE A 398 0.01 -11.72 -11.61
CA PHE A 398 -0.27 -13.13 -11.35
C PHE A 398 -1.74 -13.43 -11.67
N ASP A 399 -1.99 -14.55 -12.35
CA ASP A 399 -3.34 -15.02 -12.66
C ASP A 399 -4.07 -15.49 -11.39
N GLU A 400 -5.40 -15.59 -11.49
CA GLU A 400 -6.21 -16.25 -10.47
C GLU A 400 -5.67 -17.64 -10.15
N PRO A 401 -5.52 -18.00 -8.86
CA PRO A 401 -4.87 -19.25 -8.48
C PRO A 401 -5.69 -20.45 -8.94
N VAL A 402 -4.99 -21.47 -9.46
CA VAL A 402 -5.54 -22.78 -9.73
C VAL A 402 -5.17 -23.72 -8.59
N ASP A 403 -6.17 -24.26 -7.92
CA ASP A 403 -5.98 -25.18 -6.81
C ASP A 403 -5.77 -26.61 -7.28
N SER A 404 -4.85 -27.29 -6.61
CA SER A 404 -4.66 -28.74 -6.68
C SER A 404 -4.46 -29.29 -5.27
N TYR A 405 -4.74 -30.58 -5.08
CA TYR A 405 -4.61 -31.24 -3.79
C TYR A 405 -3.61 -32.37 -3.89
N LYS A 406 -2.65 -32.42 -2.96
CA LYS A 406 -1.72 -33.54 -2.81
C LYS A 406 -1.93 -34.20 -1.45
N ASN A 407 -1.66 -35.51 -1.43
CA ASN A 407 -1.06 -36.16 -0.27
C ASN A 407 0.31 -36.69 -0.72
N ASP A 408 1.10 -37.17 0.23
CA ASP A 408 2.50 -37.60 0.11
C ASP A 408 2.82 -38.57 -1.05
N GLU A 409 1.84 -39.11 -1.79
CA GLU A 409 2.04 -40.15 -2.83
C GLU A 409 1.40 -39.86 -4.21
N SER A 410 1.32 -38.60 -4.67
CA SER A 410 0.98 -38.26 -6.08
C SER A 410 -0.43 -38.66 -6.57
N GLY A 411 -1.42 -38.73 -5.67
CA GLY A 411 -2.84 -38.90 -5.99
C GLY A 411 -3.70 -39.02 -4.73
N PHE A 412 -5.03 -38.98 -4.82
CA PHE A 412 -5.91 -39.14 -3.67
C PHE A 412 -5.72 -40.52 -2.98
N VAL A 413 -5.45 -40.51 -1.68
CA VAL A 413 -5.26 -41.71 -0.85
C VAL A 413 -6.50 -41.87 0.00
N TYR A 414 -7.21 -42.96 -0.24
CA TYR A 414 -8.45 -43.23 0.47
C TYR A 414 -8.21 -43.44 1.98
N PRO A 415 -9.01 -42.83 2.87
CA PRO A 415 -8.88 -42.98 4.32
C PRO A 415 -9.00 -44.42 4.82
N LYS A 416 -8.15 -44.81 5.78
CA LYS A 416 -8.09 -46.21 6.28
C LYS A 416 -9.06 -46.48 7.42
N SER A 417 -9.42 -45.45 8.20
CA SER A 417 -10.41 -45.53 9.27
C SER A 417 -11.66 -44.71 8.91
N THR A 418 -12.75 -44.98 9.62
CA THR A 418 -14.02 -44.27 9.41
C THR A 418 -14.00 -42.85 9.97
N GLU A 419 -13.18 -42.63 10.99
CA GLU A 419 -12.87 -41.34 11.59
C GLU A 419 -12.08 -40.49 10.59
N ASP A 420 -10.98 -41.03 10.04
CA ASP A 420 -10.20 -40.37 8.99
C ASP A 420 -11.07 -40.07 7.75
N LEU A 421 -12.01 -40.96 7.40
CA LEU A 421 -12.95 -40.75 6.29
C LEU A 421 -13.83 -39.51 6.50
N ILE A 422 -14.36 -39.33 7.71
CA ILE A 422 -15.21 -38.19 8.04
C ILE A 422 -14.38 -36.90 8.01
N GLU A 423 -13.19 -36.89 8.61
CA GLU A 423 -12.29 -35.73 8.60
C GLU A 423 -11.90 -35.32 7.18
N THR A 424 -11.46 -36.31 6.39
CA THR A 424 -11.04 -36.10 5.00
C THR A 424 -12.21 -35.60 4.16
N TYR A 425 -13.42 -36.11 4.36
CA TYR A 425 -14.60 -35.62 3.65
C TYR A 425 -14.91 -34.16 3.99
N ILE A 426 -14.90 -33.80 5.28
CA ILE A 426 -15.17 -32.43 5.75
C ILE A 426 -14.15 -31.45 5.16
N GLU A 427 -12.87 -31.81 5.22
CA GLU A 427 -11.76 -31.04 4.65
C GLU A 427 -11.94 -30.87 3.13
N ALA A 428 -12.25 -31.94 2.41
CA ALA A 428 -12.48 -31.91 0.97
C ALA A 428 -13.69 -31.05 0.57
N VAL A 429 -14.80 -31.08 1.33
CA VAL A 429 -15.96 -30.22 1.09
C VAL A 429 -15.60 -28.75 1.27
N PHE A 430 -14.90 -28.42 2.35
CA PHE A 430 -14.45 -27.05 2.60
C PHE A 430 -13.53 -26.53 1.50
N LEU A 431 -12.65 -27.39 1.01
CA LEU A 431 -11.72 -27.06 -0.05
C LEU A 431 -12.40 -27.00 -1.43
N GLY A 432 -13.62 -27.50 -1.59
CA GLY A 432 -14.29 -27.61 -2.89
C GLY A 432 -13.75 -28.74 -3.77
N ALA A 433 -13.06 -29.72 -3.17
CA ALA A 433 -12.39 -30.84 -3.82
C ALA A 433 -13.41 -31.93 -4.26
N LYS A 434 -14.18 -31.62 -5.30
CA LYS A 434 -15.35 -32.42 -5.69
C LYS A 434 -15.01 -33.87 -6.06
N GLU A 435 -13.94 -34.08 -6.81
CA GLU A 435 -13.55 -35.43 -7.26
C GLU A 435 -13.20 -36.36 -6.08
N GLU A 436 -12.61 -35.81 -5.03
CA GLU A 436 -12.31 -36.52 -3.78
C GLU A 436 -13.57 -36.77 -2.96
N THR A 437 -14.47 -35.78 -2.85
CA THR A 437 -15.77 -35.98 -2.19
C THR A 437 -16.61 -37.05 -2.88
N ASP A 438 -16.60 -37.10 -4.22
CA ASP A 438 -17.33 -38.11 -5.01
C ASP A 438 -16.77 -39.52 -4.78
N GLN A 439 -15.46 -39.66 -4.52
CA GLN A 439 -14.85 -40.95 -4.18
C GLN A 439 -15.25 -41.43 -2.78
N MET A 440 -15.39 -40.51 -1.82
CA MET A 440 -15.72 -40.83 -0.41
C MET A 440 -17.22 -41.02 -0.15
N THR A 441 -18.07 -40.67 -1.11
CA THR A 441 -19.52 -40.73 -0.97
C THR A 441 -20.13 -41.86 -1.79
N SER A 442 -21.28 -42.37 -1.35
CA SER A 442 -22.03 -43.35 -2.12
C SER A 442 -22.76 -42.68 -3.30
N PRO A 443 -22.95 -43.37 -4.44
CA PRO A 443 -23.69 -42.82 -5.58
C PRO A 443 -25.15 -42.43 -5.26
N GLU A 444 -25.71 -43.00 -4.19
CA GLU A 444 -27.07 -42.74 -3.71
C GLU A 444 -27.15 -41.58 -2.71
N MET A 445 -26.01 -40.96 -2.36
CA MET A 445 -25.98 -39.80 -1.48
C MET A 445 -26.66 -38.62 -2.18
N VAL A 446 -27.90 -38.34 -1.80
CA VAL A 446 -28.64 -37.15 -2.24
C VAL A 446 -28.11 -35.98 -1.41
N SER A 447 -27.09 -35.31 -1.94
CA SER A 447 -26.37 -34.19 -1.31
C SER A 447 -27.25 -32.94 -1.16
N ASP A 448 -27.99 -32.85 -0.05
CA ASP A 448 -28.70 -31.62 0.36
C ASP A 448 -28.16 -31.03 1.67
N PHE A 449 -27.27 -31.73 2.39
CA PHE A 449 -26.71 -31.25 3.66
C PHE A 449 -25.46 -30.39 3.41
N ASP A 450 -25.59 -29.08 3.59
CA ASP A 450 -24.46 -28.16 3.61
C ASP A 450 -23.74 -28.26 4.95
N ILE A 451 -22.69 -29.08 5.00
CA ILE A 451 -21.90 -29.23 6.23
C ILE A 451 -21.20 -27.93 6.65
N LEU A 452 -20.99 -26.99 5.72
CA LEU A 452 -20.42 -25.69 6.05
C LEU A 452 -21.42 -24.80 6.81
N SER A 453 -22.73 -25.00 6.59
CA SER A 453 -23.78 -24.31 7.34
C SER A 453 -23.82 -24.64 8.83
N VAL A 454 -23.09 -25.68 9.25
CA VAL A 454 -22.94 -26.06 10.66
C VAL A 454 -21.97 -25.12 11.40
N PHE A 455 -21.10 -24.42 10.68
CA PHE A 455 -20.13 -23.47 11.23
C PHE A 455 -20.65 -22.03 11.07
N GLU A 456 -20.51 -21.17 12.09
CA GLU A 456 -21.05 -19.81 12.02
C GLU A 456 -20.24 -18.94 11.04
N ASP A 457 -18.94 -19.22 10.88
CA ASP A 457 -18.08 -18.64 9.86
C ASP A 457 -16.93 -19.57 9.41
N THR A 458 -16.22 -19.16 8.34
CA THR A 458 -15.10 -19.91 7.77
C THR A 458 -13.87 -19.96 8.69
N SER A 459 -13.70 -18.99 9.59
CA SER A 459 -12.61 -18.99 10.59
C SER A 459 -12.82 -20.07 11.64
N GLU A 460 -14.06 -20.28 12.10
CA GLU A 460 -14.42 -21.38 13.00
C GLU A 460 -14.11 -22.74 12.38
N PHE A 461 -14.32 -22.89 11.06
CA PHE A 461 -13.90 -24.10 10.34
C PHE A 461 -12.38 -24.32 10.40
N TYR A 462 -11.58 -23.26 10.22
CA TYR A 462 -10.12 -23.37 10.33
C TYR A 462 -9.69 -23.78 11.74
N TYR A 463 -10.29 -23.22 12.79
CA TYR A 463 -10.09 -23.68 14.18
C TYR A 463 -10.67 -25.09 14.42
N PHE A 464 -11.70 -25.46 13.69
CA PHE A 464 -12.29 -26.79 13.73
C PHE A 464 -11.30 -27.84 13.23
N MET A 465 -10.61 -27.60 12.12
CA MET A 465 -9.65 -28.54 11.53
C MET A 465 -8.26 -28.49 12.18
N ALA A 466 -7.86 -27.36 12.76
CA ALA A 466 -6.50 -27.16 13.28
C ALA A 466 -6.28 -27.68 14.73
N PHE A 467 -7.33 -28.11 15.44
CA PHE A 467 -7.23 -28.46 16.87
C PHE A 467 -7.93 -29.79 17.20
N ASP A 468 -7.17 -30.74 17.78
CA ASP A 468 -7.44 -32.17 18.08
C ASP A 468 -8.65 -32.50 18.99
N ASP A 469 -9.56 -31.56 19.27
CA ASP A 469 -10.69 -31.77 20.20
C ASP A 469 -11.98 -32.26 19.50
N VAL A 470 -11.87 -33.14 18.51
CA VAL A 470 -13.04 -33.77 17.86
C VAL A 470 -13.30 -35.16 18.47
N GLU A 471 -14.50 -35.36 19.02
CA GLU A 471 -14.92 -36.65 19.57
C GLU A 471 -15.74 -37.46 18.56
N TYR A 472 -15.30 -38.68 18.27
CA TYR A 472 -16.05 -39.64 17.45
C TYR A 472 -16.71 -40.71 18.32
N LYS A 473 -17.99 -40.99 18.04
CA LYS A 473 -18.72 -42.05 18.71
C LYS A 473 -19.52 -42.89 17.72
N VAL A 474 -19.30 -44.20 17.76
CA VAL A 474 -20.10 -45.16 17.00
C VAL A 474 -21.44 -45.38 17.72
N ILE A 475 -22.55 -45.04 17.07
CA ILE A 475 -23.91 -45.30 17.56
C ILE A 475 -24.33 -46.73 17.19
N MET A 476 -24.04 -47.15 15.96
CA MET A 476 -24.36 -48.46 15.43
C MET A 476 -23.25 -48.92 14.49
N ALA A 477 -22.91 -50.21 14.53
CA ALA A 477 -22.02 -50.81 13.55
C ALA A 477 -22.42 -52.26 13.29
N ASP A 478 -22.60 -52.60 12.03
CA ASP A 478 -22.61 -53.97 11.53
C ASP A 478 -21.57 -54.14 10.41
N LYS A 479 -21.70 -55.20 9.60
CA LYS A 479 -20.72 -55.51 8.54
C LYS A 479 -20.83 -54.61 7.32
N GLU A 480 -22.00 -54.01 7.09
CA GLU A 480 -22.32 -53.26 5.87
C GLU A 480 -22.67 -51.80 6.18
N THR A 481 -23.04 -51.48 7.42
CA THR A 481 -23.46 -50.14 7.84
C THR A 481 -22.79 -49.72 9.15
N LYS A 482 -22.38 -48.45 9.24
CA LYS A 482 -21.93 -47.81 10.48
C LYS A 482 -22.56 -46.43 10.62
N ILE A 483 -23.12 -46.13 11.80
CA ILE A 483 -23.61 -44.79 12.15
C ILE A 483 -22.67 -44.21 13.19
N MET A 484 -22.11 -43.04 12.91
CA MET A 484 -21.15 -42.35 13.77
C MET A 484 -21.63 -40.93 14.04
N THR A 485 -21.34 -40.41 15.23
CA THR A 485 -21.44 -38.98 15.52
C THR A 485 -20.07 -38.40 15.69
N MET A 486 -19.88 -37.22 15.12
CA MET A 486 -18.78 -36.32 15.34
C MET A 486 -19.28 -35.17 16.22
N THR A 487 -18.56 -34.91 17.31
CA THR A 487 -18.89 -33.82 18.24
C THR A 487 -17.68 -32.91 18.42
N LYS A 488 -17.87 -31.60 18.27
CA LYS A 488 -16.91 -30.57 18.70
C LYS A 488 -17.68 -29.43 19.32
N GLU A 489 -17.34 -29.10 20.56
CA GLU A 489 -18.07 -28.11 21.36
C GLU A 489 -19.59 -28.38 21.40
N ASN A 490 -20.40 -27.50 20.80
CA ASN A 490 -21.86 -27.64 20.74
C ASN A 490 -22.36 -28.24 19.41
N VAL A 491 -21.47 -28.51 18.47
CA VAL A 491 -21.80 -29.05 17.15
C VAL A 491 -21.82 -30.58 17.21
N VAL A 492 -22.93 -31.18 16.80
CA VAL A 492 -23.08 -32.64 16.66
C VAL A 492 -23.58 -32.98 15.26
N VAL A 493 -22.76 -33.72 14.52
CA VAL A 493 -23.09 -34.20 13.17
C VAL A 493 -23.05 -35.72 13.16
N GLN A 494 -24.09 -36.34 12.61
CA GLN A 494 -24.21 -37.77 12.43
C GLN A 494 -23.93 -38.15 10.98
N PHE A 495 -23.07 -39.15 10.81
CA PHE A 495 -22.70 -39.73 9.53
C PHE A 495 -23.18 -41.17 9.45
N THR A 496 -23.88 -41.51 8.36
CA THR A 496 -24.20 -42.89 8.01
C THR A 496 -23.22 -43.36 6.94
N LEU A 497 -22.44 -44.39 7.26
CA LEU A 497 -21.44 -44.99 6.40
C LEU A 497 -21.93 -46.36 5.92
N ILE A 498 -21.71 -46.65 4.65
CA ILE A 498 -21.94 -47.97 4.05
C ILE A 498 -20.63 -48.58 3.60
N PHE A 499 -20.45 -49.89 3.78
CA PHE A 499 -19.28 -50.59 3.29
C PHE A 499 -19.49 -51.01 1.84
N ASP A 500 -18.72 -50.42 0.94
CA ASP A 500 -18.68 -50.82 -0.47
C ASP A 500 -17.80 -52.07 -0.61
N GLY A 501 -18.45 -53.22 -0.77
CA GLY A 501 -17.77 -54.51 -0.94
C GLY A 501 -16.98 -54.64 -2.25
N GLY A 502 -17.24 -53.79 -3.25
CA GLY A 502 -16.50 -53.75 -4.50
C GLY A 502 -15.12 -53.12 -4.31
N ASP A 503 -15.11 -51.93 -3.74
CA ASP A 503 -13.89 -51.13 -3.49
C ASP A 503 -13.20 -51.49 -2.15
N GLN A 504 -13.84 -52.31 -1.32
CA GLN A 504 -13.42 -52.69 0.04
C GLN A 504 -13.21 -51.48 0.97
N GLN A 505 -14.08 -50.48 0.87
CA GLN A 505 -13.95 -49.19 1.54
C GLN A 505 -15.29 -48.76 2.17
N TRP A 506 -15.23 -47.99 3.26
CA TRP A 506 -16.41 -47.33 3.80
C TRP A 506 -16.69 -46.05 3.02
N LYS A 507 -17.94 -45.79 2.65
CA LYS A 507 -18.40 -44.57 1.96
C LYS A 507 -19.48 -43.87 2.77
N ILE A 508 -19.52 -42.55 2.72
CA ILE A 508 -20.57 -41.73 3.34
C ILE A 508 -21.84 -41.83 2.49
N SER A 509 -22.95 -42.19 3.12
CA SER A 509 -24.25 -42.37 2.46
C SER A 509 -25.28 -41.32 2.86
N SER A 510 -25.20 -40.81 4.10
CA SER A 510 -25.99 -39.68 4.55
C SER A 510 -25.29 -38.90 5.66
N ILE A 511 -25.64 -37.62 5.77
CA ILE A 511 -25.18 -36.71 6.81
C ILE A 511 -26.41 -36.02 7.39
N GLU A 512 -26.50 -35.99 8.72
CA GLU A 512 -27.57 -35.33 9.46
C GLU A 512 -26.94 -34.49 10.57
N GLY A 513 -27.44 -33.28 10.82
CA GLY A 513 -26.92 -32.40 11.87
C GLY A 513 -28.05 -31.78 12.68
N ALA A 514 -27.78 -31.51 13.96
CA ALA A 514 -28.59 -30.59 14.76
C ALA A 514 -27.77 -29.30 14.95
N SER A 515 -28.29 -28.18 14.47
CA SER A 515 -27.82 -26.83 14.83
C SER A 515 -28.34 -26.44 16.21
#